data_AF-A0A1M4T799-F1
#
_entry.id   AF-A0A1M4T799-F1
#
_cell.length_a   1.000
_cell.length_b   1.000
_cell.length_c   1.000
_cell.angle_alpha   90.00
_cell.angle_beta   90.00
_cell.angle_gamma   90.00
#
_symmetry.space_group_name_H-M   'P 1'
#
loop_
_entity.id
_entity.type
_entity.pdbx_description
1 polymer ?
#
loop_
_entity_poly.entity_id
_entity_poly.type
_entity_poly.pdbx_seq_one_letter_code
_entity_poly.pdbx_strand_id
1 'polypeptide(L)'
;MKKTIVAALVGGIIIFIWQFLSFALINFHKPAQNYTDKQDAIMTFLNSQQLPEGGYILPNIPDNTTAAQREQAMKEAEGKPWAIVQYHHSLKNNMAMNMVRGLIVNIIIVFLFCWLLGRMANPGFTTIVLSALAIGMIVFLNAPYTGAIWYESFDTWAHLADAIVSWGLAGLWVAWWLGRGTRSAEYKKPVEQSFEMAAE
;
A
#
# COMPACT_ATOMS: atom_id res chain seq x y z
N MET A 1 -16.66 19.91 -1.03
CA MET A 1 -15.88 19.37 -2.17
C MET A 1 -14.49 19.99 -2.33
N LYS A 2 -14.31 21.32 -2.43
CA LYS A 2 -12.96 21.93 -2.60
C LYS A 2 -11.93 21.48 -1.56
N LYS A 3 -12.31 21.43 -0.27
CA LYS A 3 -11.44 20.92 0.81
C LYS A 3 -11.04 19.45 0.61
N THR A 4 -11.98 18.59 0.22
CA THR A 4 -11.72 17.17 -0.07
C THR A 4 -10.71 16.99 -1.20
N ILE A 5 -10.82 17.78 -2.27
CA ILE A 5 -9.89 17.72 -3.41
C ILE A 5 -8.47 18.09 -2.96
N VAL A 6 -8.30 19.18 -2.21
CA VAL A 6 -6.98 19.58 -1.70
C VAL A 6 -6.42 18.56 -0.71
N ALA A 7 -7.27 18.01 0.16
CA ALA A 7 -6.89 16.94 1.09
C ALA A 7 -6.33 15.73 0.32
N ALA A 8 -7.03 15.29 -0.73
CA ALA A 8 -6.67 14.15 -1.56
C ALA A 8 -5.40 14.40 -2.38
N LEU A 9 -5.28 15.56 -3.02
CA LEU A 9 -4.09 15.89 -3.82
C LEU A 9 -2.82 15.87 -2.97
N VAL A 10 -2.81 16.61 -1.86
CA VAL A 10 -1.61 16.71 -1.02
C VAL A 10 -1.37 15.41 -0.25
N GLY A 11 -2.41 14.74 0.24
CA GLY A 11 -2.25 13.44 0.89
C GLY A 11 -1.73 12.37 -0.07
N GLY A 12 -2.20 12.36 -1.32
CA GLY A 12 -1.68 11.45 -2.36
C GLY A 12 -0.22 11.74 -2.71
N ILE A 13 0.18 13.02 -2.77
CA ILE A 13 1.59 13.41 -2.94
C ILE A 13 2.44 12.95 -1.76
N ILE A 14 1.95 13.08 -0.51
CA ILE A 14 2.67 12.60 0.68
C ILE A 14 2.93 11.09 0.60
N ILE A 15 1.91 10.30 0.27
CA ILE A 15 2.07 8.83 0.11
C ILE A 15 3.05 8.54 -1.03
N PHE A 16 2.94 9.22 -2.17
CA PHE A 16 3.81 9.03 -3.32
C PHE A 16 5.29 9.33 -3.00
N ILE A 17 5.56 10.44 -2.31
CA ILE A 17 6.92 10.80 -1.90
C ILE A 17 7.46 9.75 -0.95
N TRP A 18 6.68 9.29 0.04
CA TRP A 18 7.13 8.23 0.94
C TRP A 18 7.46 6.95 0.18
N GLN A 19 6.60 6.50 -0.74
CA GLN A 19 6.85 5.31 -1.56
C GLN A 19 8.15 5.46 -2.38
N PHE A 20 8.37 6.62 -3.01
CA PHE A 20 9.62 6.88 -3.72
C PHE A 20 10.84 6.80 -2.79
N LEU A 21 10.75 7.38 -1.59
CA LEU A 21 11.82 7.30 -0.59
C LEU A 21 12.07 5.86 -0.15
N SER A 22 11.02 5.11 0.15
CA SER A 22 11.08 3.73 0.63
C SER A 22 11.68 2.78 -0.42
N PHE A 23 11.26 2.88 -1.68
CA PHE A 23 11.73 2.01 -2.76
C PHE A 23 13.05 2.46 -3.41
N ALA A 24 13.18 3.74 -3.74
CA ALA A 24 14.28 4.20 -4.60
C ALA A 24 15.43 4.81 -3.81
N LEU A 25 15.16 5.66 -2.82
CA LEU A 25 16.21 6.41 -2.13
C LEU A 25 16.82 5.64 -0.96
N ILE A 26 15.98 5.22 -0.01
CA ILE A 26 16.38 4.48 1.20
C ILE A 26 16.46 2.98 0.90
N ASN A 27 15.62 2.51 -0.04
CA ASN A 27 15.62 1.16 -0.57
C ASN A 27 15.38 0.07 0.50
N PHE A 28 14.35 0.26 1.33
CA PHE A 28 13.90 -0.72 2.32
C PHE A 28 13.46 -2.05 1.68
N HIS A 29 13.07 -2.00 0.40
CA HIS A 29 12.60 -3.16 -0.38
C HIS A 29 13.72 -3.99 -1.02
N LYS A 30 14.99 -3.60 -0.87
CA LYS A 30 16.15 -4.32 -1.42
C LYS A 30 16.16 -5.83 -1.15
N PRO A 31 15.78 -6.35 0.04
CA PRO A 31 15.83 -7.79 0.30
C PRO A 31 15.01 -8.64 -0.68
N ALA A 32 13.95 -8.08 -1.27
CA ALA A 32 13.14 -8.74 -2.30
C ALA A 32 13.66 -8.54 -3.73
N GLN A 33 14.76 -7.79 -3.91
CA GLN A 33 15.32 -7.36 -5.20
C GLN A 33 16.86 -7.50 -5.23
N ASN A 34 17.39 -8.51 -4.55
CA ASN A 34 18.83 -8.68 -4.44
C ASN A 34 19.49 -9.03 -5.79
N TYR A 35 20.69 -8.49 -5.97
CA TYR A 35 21.57 -8.86 -7.06
C TYR A 35 22.27 -10.20 -6.78
N THR A 36 22.50 -10.98 -7.85
CA THR A 36 23.35 -12.17 -7.84
C THR A 36 24.24 -12.17 -9.07
N ASP A 37 25.49 -12.61 -8.93
CA ASP A 37 26.43 -12.79 -10.04
C ASP A 37 26.00 -13.91 -11.01
N LYS A 38 25.00 -14.72 -10.63
CA LYS A 38 24.44 -15.79 -11.47
C LYS A 38 23.29 -15.34 -12.37
N GLN A 39 22.90 -14.06 -12.34
CA GLN A 39 21.72 -13.58 -13.07
C GLN A 39 21.74 -13.92 -14.57
N ASP A 40 22.90 -13.83 -15.23
CA ASP A 40 23.01 -14.10 -16.67
C ASP A 40 22.80 -15.58 -16.99
N ALA A 41 23.32 -16.47 -16.14
CA ALA A 41 23.11 -17.91 -16.26
C ALA A 41 21.64 -18.27 -16.03
N ILE A 42 21.01 -17.68 -15.02
CA ILE A 42 19.58 -17.88 -14.72
C ILE A 42 18.72 -17.42 -15.90
N MET A 43 18.96 -16.21 -16.41
CA MET A 43 18.20 -15.66 -17.53
C MET A 43 18.41 -16.45 -18.82
N THR A 44 19.64 -16.91 -19.08
CA THR A 44 19.93 -17.78 -20.24
C THR A 44 19.14 -19.09 -20.17
N PHE A 45 19.10 -19.73 -18.99
CA PHE A 45 18.33 -20.95 -18.79
C PHE A 45 16.83 -20.72 -18.97
N LEU A 46 16.27 -19.65 -18.39
CA LEU A 46 14.84 -19.33 -18.52
C LEU A 46 14.47 -19.05 -19.99
N ASN A 47 15.30 -18.30 -20.72
CA ASN A 47 15.10 -18.01 -22.13
C ASN A 47 15.14 -19.29 -22.99
N SER A 48 15.99 -20.26 -22.66
CA SER A 48 16.07 -21.52 -23.41
C SER A 48 14.83 -22.41 -23.23
N GLN A 49 14.04 -22.20 -22.17
CA GLN A 49 12.80 -22.94 -21.93
C GLN A 49 11.63 -22.46 -22.79
N GLN A 50 11.76 -21.33 -23.52
CA GLN A 50 10.69 -20.75 -24.35
C GLN A 50 9.38 -20.54 -23.57
N LEU A 51 9.49 -20.10 -22.31
CA LEU A 51 8.32 -19.85 -21.47
C LEU A 51 7.45 -18.72 -22.07
N PRO A 52 6.12 -18.85 -22.02
CA PRO A 52 5.23 -17.71 -22.18
C PRO A 52 5.52 -16.60 -21.16
N GLU A 53 5.10 -15.37 -21.43
CA GLU A 53 5.09 -14.35 -20.37
C GLU A 53 4.09 -14.77 -19.29
N GLY A 54 4.47 -14.65 -18.01
CA GLY A 54 3.61 -15.08 -16.92
C GLY A 54 4.29 -15.18 -15.55
N GLY A 55 3.46 -15.44 -14.55
CA GLY A 55 3.87 -15.75 -13.19
C GLY A 55 3.90 -17.27 -12.97
N TYR A 56 5.01 -17.76 -12.42
CA TYR A 56 5.22 -19.18 -12.16
C TYR A 56 5.64 -19.37 -10.70
N ILE A 57 5.00 -20.30 -10.00
CA ILE A 57 5.55 -20.90 -8.78
C ILE A 57 6.16 -22.24 -9.14
N LEU A 58 7.36 -22.53 -8.64
CA LEU A 58 8.15 -23.69 -9.02
C LEU A 58 8.63 -24.42 -7.76
N PRO A 59 8.42 -25.74 -7.62
CA PRO A 59 7.61 -26.59 -8.49
C PRO A 59 6.10 -26.31 -8.35
N ASN A 60 5.33 -26.66 -9.39
CA ASN A 60 3.87 -26.67 -9.35
C ASN A 60 3.34 -27.86 -10.16
N ILE A 61 2.07 -28.21 -9.94
CA ILE A 61 1.42 -29.37 -10.56
C ILE A 61 0.50 -28.95 -11.72
N PRO A 62 0.36 -29.79 -12.77
CA PRO A 62 -0.61 -29.55 -13.84
C PRO A 62 -2.06 -29.50 -13.35
N ASP A 63 -2.92 -28.74 -14.02
CA ASP A 63 -4.32 -28.52 -13.62
C ASP A 63 -5.16 -29.80 -13.52
N ASN A 64 -4.85 -30.81 -14.34
CA ASN A 64 -5.57 -32.09 -14.41
C ASN A 64 -4.96 -33.20 -13.53
N THR A 65 -4.15 -32.84 -12.53
CA THR A 65 -3.54 -33.79 -11.60
C THR A 65 -4.57 -34.38 -10.64
N THR A 66 -4.62 -35.71 -10.51
CA THR A 66 -5.53 -36.40 -9.58
C THR A 66 -5.20 -36.07 -8.11
N ALA A 67 -6.15 -36.30 -7.19
CA ALA A 67 -5.94 -36.04 -5.76
C ALA A 67 -4.75 -36.82 -5.18
N ALA A 68 -4.59 -38.10 -5.55
CA ALA A 68 -3.48 -38.93 -5.10
C ALA A 68 -2.12 -38.41 -5.61
N GLN A 69 -2.05 -38.04 -6.88
CA GLN A 69 -0.83 -37.46 -7.46
C GLN A 69 -0.49 -36.10 -6.84
N ARG A 70 -1.50 -35.28 -6.51
CA ARG A 70 -1.32 -34.00 -5.82
C ARG A 70 -0.72 -34.21 -4.42
N GLU A 71 -1.25 -35.15 -3.65
CA GLU A 71 -0.73 -35.47 -2.32
C GLU A 71 0.72 -35.97 -2.38
N GLN A 72 1.02 -36.86 -3.34
CA GLN A 72 2.38 -37.33 -3.56
C GLN A 72 3.32 -36.20 -3.94
N ALA A 73 2.94 -35.34 -4.89
CA ALA A 73 3.76 -34.21 -5.33
C ALA A 73 4.04 -33.22 -4.19
N MET A 74 3.05 -32.95 -3.31
CA MET A 74 3.27 -32.10 -2.13
C MET A 74 4.28 -32.71 -1.15
N LYS A 75 4.14 -34.01 -0.86
CA LYS A 75 5.10 -34.74 -0.01
C LYS A 75 6.50 -34.75 -0.61
N GLU A 76 6.62 -34.91 -1.92
CA GLU A 76 7.90 -34.90 -2.61
C GLU A 76 8.53 -33.51 -2.70
N ALA A 77 7.73 -32.43 -2.69
CA ALA A 77 8.23 -31.06 -2.73
C ALA A 77 8.67 -30.56 -1.34
N GLU A 78 8.22 -31.20 -0.26
CA GLU A 78 8.56 -30.81 1.10
C GLU A 78 10.08 -30.80 1.33
N GLY A 79 10.60 -29.70 1.88
CA GLY A 79 12.04 -29.51 2.12
C GLY A 79 12.90 -29.24 0.89
N LYS A 80 12.32 -29.19 -0.33
CA LYS A 80 13.04 -28.84 -1.55
C LYS A 80 13.00 -27.33 -1.83
N PRO A 81 13.97 -26.79 -2.59
CA PRO A 81 13.93 -25.40 -3.03
C PRO A 81 12.67 -25.09 -3.83
N TRP A 82 12.16 -23.87 -3.67
CA TRP A 82 11.05 -23.34 -4.44
C TRP A 82 11.35 -21.90 -4.89
N ALA A 83 10.66 -21.43 -5.92
CA ALA A 83 10.81 -20.08 -6.44
C ALA A 83 9.52 -19.54 -7.04
N ILE A 84 9.36 -18.21 -7.02
CA ILE A 84 8.37 -17.49 -7.82
C ILE A 84 9.10 -16.70 -8.90
N VAL A 85 8.65 -16.83 -10.14
CA VAL A 85 9.21 -16.16 -11.31
C VAL A 85 8.13 -15.30 -11.96
N GLN A 86 8.42 -14.01 -12.13
CA GLN A 86 7.65 -13.12 -12.99
C GLN A 86 8.43 -12.93 -14.29
N TYR A 87 8.09 -13.71 -15.32
CA TYR A 87 8.87 -13.78 -16.56
C TYR A 87 8.27 -12.88 -17.64
N HIS A 88 9.12 -12.05 -18.24
CA HIS A 88 8.80 -11.17 -19.35
C HIS A 88 9.87 -11.32 -20.44
N HIS A 89 9.46 -11.31 -21.72
CA HIS A 89 10.40 -11.48 -22.83
C HIS A 89 11.29 -10.26 -23.05
N SER A 90 10.85 -9.09 -22.59
CA SER A 90 11.59 -7.84 -22.75
C SER A 90 11.35 -6.86 -21.61
N LEU A 91 12.43 -6.22 -21.15
CA LEU A 91 12.35 -5.10 -20.23
C LEU A 91 12.04 -3.81 -21.00
N LYS A 92 10.87 -3.20 -20.73
CA LYS A 92 10.48 -1.91 -21.33
C LYS A 92 10.69 -0.78 -20.31
N ASN A 93 11.56 0.17 -20.64
CA ASN A 93 11.81 1.31 -19.76
C ASN A 93 10.66 2.34 -19.83
N ASN A 94 9.67 2.17 -18.95
CA ASN A 94 8.48 3.02 -18.85
C ASN A 94 8.42 3.79 -17.51
N MET A 95 9.56 4.20 -16.96
CA MET A 95 9.64 4.80 -15.62
C MET A 95 8.71 6.00 -15.45
N ALA A 96 8.73 6.97 -16.37
CA ALA A 96 7.90 8.18 -16.27
C ALA A 96 6.40 7.84 -16.21
N MET A 97 5.93 6.91 -17.05
CA MET A 97 4.52 6.50 -17.07
C MET A 97 4.13 5.77 -15.78
N ASN A 98 5.03 4.95 -15.22
CA ASN A 98 4.79 4.27 -13.94
C ASN A 98 4.69 5.28 -12.78
N MET A 99 5.54 6.31 -12.76
CA MET A 99 5.47 7.38 -11.76
C MET A 99 4.14 8.15 -11.83
N VAL A 100 3.70 8.51 -13.05
CA VAL A 100 2.41 9.19 -13.26
C VAL A 100 1.25 8.32 -12.78
N ARG A 101 1.21 7.04 -13.17
CA ARG A 101 0.18 6.10 -12.74
C ARG A 101 0.17 5.94 -11.22
N GLY A 102 1.35 5.80 -10.60
CA GLY A 102 1.50 5.70 -9.14
C GLY A 102 0.94 6.93 -8.42
N LEU A 103 1.29 8.14 -8.87
CA LEU A 103 0.78 9.38 -8.29
C LEU A 103 -0.75 9.49 -8.42
N ILE A 104 -1.30 9.18 -9.59
CA ILE A 104 -2.76 9.21 -9.83
C ILE A 104 -3.48 8.23 -8.89
N VAL A 105 -2.98 7.00 -8.78
CA VAL A 105 -3.54 6.01 -7.84
C VAL A 105 -3.50 6.53 -6.41
N ASN A 106 -2.39 7.13 -5.98
CA ASN A 106 -2.27 7.68 -4.62
C ASN A 106 -3.26 8.83 -4.33
N ILE A 107 -3.51 9.69 -5.31
CA ILE A 107 -4.54 10.74 -5.18
C ILE A 107 -5.93 10.11 -5.06
N ILE A 108 -6.23 9.10 -5.88
CA ILE A 108 -7.53 8.41 -5.87
C ILE A 108 -7.77 7.71 -4.53
N ILE A 109 -6.79 6.98 -3.99
CA ILE A 109 -6.97 6.28 -2.72
C ILE A 109 -7.19 7.24 -1.54
N VAL A 110 -6.51 8.40 -1.52
CA VAL A 110 -6.74 9.41 -0.47
C VAL A 110 -8.08 10.13 -0.68
N PHE A 111 -8.52 10.31 -1.92
CA PHE A 111 -9.87 10.79 -2.21
C PHE A 111 -10.95 9.84 -1.67
N LEU A 112 -10.79 8.52 -1.90
CA LEU A 112 -11.68 7.49 -1.35
C LEU A 112 -11.65 7.48 0.18
N PHE A 113 -10.47 7.65 0.79
CA PHE A 113 -10.35 7.81 2.23
C PHE A 113 -11.14 9.03 2.74
N CYS A 114 -10.98 10.19 2.11
CA CYS A 114 -11.73 11.39 2.48
C CYS A 114 -13.25 11.20 2.27
N TRP A 115 -13.66 10.44 1.27
CA TRP A 115 -15.06 10.07 1.06
C TRP A 115 -15.59 9.19 2.21
N LEU A 116 -14.82 8.19 2.67
CA LEU A 116 -15.17 7.38 3.84
C LEU A 116 -15.31 8.22 5.11
N LEU A 117 -14.38 9.16 5.35
CA LEU A 117 -14.48 10.10 6.47
C LEU A 117 -15.75 10.94 6.40
N GLY A 118 -16.19 11.32 5.20
CA GLY A 118 -17.44 12.05 4.97
C GLY A 118 -18.71 11.25 5.31
N ARG A 119 -18.59 9.94 5.58
CA ARG A 119 -19.69 9.09 6.08
C ARG A 119 -19.76 9.04 7.61
N MET A 120 -18.76 9.58 8.32
CA MET A 120 -18.71 9.63 9.78
C MET A 120 -19.37 10.91 10.30
N ALA A 121 -20.02 10.83 11.47
CA ALA A 121 -20.55 12.01 12.14
C ALA A 121 -19.39 12.83 12.75
N ASN A 122 -19.08 13.98 12.15
CA ASN A 122 -18.09 14.96 12.62
C ASN A 122 -16.78 14.33 13.13
N PRO A 123 -16.03 13.58 12.30
CA PRO A 123 -14.82 12.91 12.76
C PRO A 123 -13.79 13.95 13.25
N GLY A 124 -13.37 13.80 14.51
CA GLY A 124 -12.32 14.63 15.10
C GLY A 124 -10.93 14.30 14.56
N PHE A 125 -9.94 15.10 14.93
CA PHE A 125 -8.54 14.92 14.49
C PHE A 125 -8.02 13.50 14.76
N THR A 126 -8.16 13.02 16.01
CA THR A 126 -7.72 11.68 16.41
C THR A 126 -8.44 10.59 15.63
N THR A 127 -9.76 10.72 15.42
CA THR A 127 -10.55 9.78 14.62
C THR A 127 -10.02 9.68 13.20
N ILE A 128 -9.69 10.80 12.57
CA ILE A 128 -9.15 10.82 11.20
C ILE A 128 -7.78 10.15 11.14
N VAL A 129 -6.87 10.46 12.07
CA VAL A 129 -5.53 9.86 12.10
C VAL A 129 -5.59 8.36 12.34
N LEU A 130 -6.38 7.91 13.32
CA LEU A 130 -6.56 6.49 13.60
C LEU A 130 -7.24 5.76 12.43
N SER A 131 -8.19 6.41 11.73
CA SER A 131 -8.81 5.84 10.53
C SER A 131 -7.80 5.69 9.39
N ALA A 132 -6.89 6.64 9.21
CA ALA A 132 -5.82 6.54 8.22
C ALA A 132 -4.87 5.36 8.53
N LEU A 133 -4.44 5.23 9.77
CA LEU A 133 -3.60 4.11 10.22
C LEU A 133 -4.33 2.77 10.08
N ALA A 134 -5.62 2.72 10.41
CA ALA A 134 -6.44 1.53 10.22
C ALA A 134 -6.50 1.11 8.74
N ILE A 135 -6.65 2.06 7.81
CA ILE A 135 -6.61 1.77 6.37
C ILE A 135 -5.23 1.27 5.96
N GLY A 136 -4.15 1.91 6.41
CA GLY A 136 -2.79 1.44 6.15
C GLY A 136 -2.60 -0.01 6.60
N MET A 137 -3.05 -0.34 7.82
CA MET A 137 -3.00 -1.69 8.35
C MET A 137 -3.89 -2.67 7.58
N ILE A 138 -5.09 -2.27 7.15
CA ILE A 138 -5.95 -3.12 6.30
C ILE A 138 -5.22 -3.44 4.99
N VAL A 139 -4.63 -2.44 4.34
CA VAL A 139 -3.87 -2.64 3.09
C VAL A 139 -2.69 -3.59 3.31
N PHE A 140 -1.91 -3.39 4.38
CA PHE A 140 -0.77 -4.25 4.73
C PHE A 140 -1.18 -5.69 5.04
N LEU A 141 -2.18 -5.88 5.90
CA LEU A 141 -2.60 -7.20 6.34
C LEU A 141 -3.21 -8.02 5.20
N ASN A 142 -4.02 -7.36 4.37
CA ASN A 142 -4.76 -8.03 3.30
C ASN A 142 -3.87 -8.52 2.15
N ALA A 143 -2.80 -7.79 1.81
CA ALA A 143 -1.98 -8.12 0.65
C ALA A 143 -0.52 -8.43 1.01
N PRO A 144 0.33 -7.48 1.44
CA PRO A 144 1.72 -7.79 1.78
C PRO A 144 1.88 -8.89 2.84
N TYR A 145 1.16 -8.81 3.96
CA TYR A 145 1.34 -9.76 5.06
C TYR A 145 0.75 -11.13 4.75
N THR A 146 -0.45 -11.18 4.17
CA THR A 146 -1.03 -12.45 3.71
C THR A 146 -0.13 -13.07 2.64
N GLY A 147 0.39 -12.28 1.70
CA GLY A 147 1.38 -12.73 0.73
C GLY A 147 2.63 -13.31 1.40
N ALA A 148 3.16 -12.67 2.44
CA ALA A 148 4.31 -13.14 3.20
C ALA A 148 4.06 -14.49 3.92
N ILE A 149 2.83 -14.75 4.38
CA ILE A 149 2.45 -16.03 4.99
C ILE A 149 2.56 -17.16 3.97
N TRP A 150 2.16 -16.91 2.72
CA TRP A 150 2.13 -17.94 1.67
C TRP A 150 3.43 -18.04 0.87
N TYR A 151 4.16 -16.93 0.74
CA TYR A 151 5.27 -16.78 -0.20
C TYR A 151 6.52 -16.16 0.42
N GLU A 152 6.61 -16.11 1.75
CA GLU A 152 7.83 -15.78 2.50
C GLU A 152 8.58 -14.53 1.98
N SER A 153 7.84 -13.45 1.65
CA SER A 153 8.43 -12.25 1.06
C SER A 153 9.47 -11.58 1.98
N PHE A 154 10.62 -11.22 1.40
CA PHE A 154 11.79 -10.75 2.15
C PHE A 154 11.74 -9.28 2.59
N ASP A 155 10.77 -8.51 2.12
CA ASP A 155 10.59 -7.07 2.40
C ASP A 155 9.29 -6.75 3.14
N THR A 156 8.68 -7.74 3.79
CA THR A 156 7.43 -7.60 4.55
C THR A 156 7.48 -6.47 5.58
N TRP A 157 8.62 -6.30 6.26
CA TRP A 157 8.80 -5.22 7.22
C TRP A 157 8.74 -3.82 6.57
N ALA A 158 9.25 -3.69 5.33
CA ALA A 158 9.26 -2.43 4.60
C ALA A 158 7.83 -2.04 4.21
N HIS A 159 7.02 -3.02 3.79
CA HIS A 159 5.59 -2.82 3.57
C HIS A 159 4.82 -2.42 4.84
N LEU A 160 5.19 -2.94 6.01
CA LEU A 160 4.63 -2.49 7.29
C LEU A 160 5.02 -1.03 7.59
N ALA A 161 6.29 -0.68 7.39
CA ALA A 161 6.77 0.68 7.56
C ALA A 161 6.03 1.65 6.62
N ASP A 162 5.84 1.28 5.36
CA ASP A 162 5.03 2.04 4.40
C ASP A 162 3.60 2.24 4.88
N ALA A 163 2.96 1.17 5.37
CA ALA A 163 1.60 1.22 5.86
C ALA A 163 1.43 2.14 7.07
N ILE A 164 2.42 2.22 7.96
CA ILE A 164 2.37 3.08 9.15
C ILE A 164 2.76 4.51 8.81
N VAL A 165 3.90 4.70 8.14
CA VAL A 165 4.49 6.03 7.97
C VAL A 165 3.76 6.83 6.89
N SER A 166 3.51 6.25 5.71
CA SER A 166 2.85 6.98 4.62
C SER A 166 1.41 7.37 5.00
N TRP A 167 0.64 6.44 5.58
CA TRP A 167 -0.72 6.70 6.02
C TRP A 167 -0.78 7.55 7.29
N GLY A 168 0.18 7.43 8.19
CA GLY A 168 0.30 8.32 9.34
C GLY A 168 0.51 9.77 8.90
N LEU A 169 1.48 10.02 8.01
CA LEU A 169 1.75 11.36 7.48
C LEU A 169 0.58 11.92 6.68
N ALA A 170 -0.03 11.12 5.80
CA ALA A 170 -1.21 11.53 5.05
C ALA A 170 -2.42 11.76 5.96
N GLY A 171 -2.61 10.94 6.99
CA GLY A 171 -3.66 11.07 7.99
C GLY A 171 -3.54 12.36 8.80
N LEU A 172 -2.32 12.69 9.26
CA LEU A 172 -2.03 13.95 9.94
C LEU A 172 -2.38 15.16 9.06
N TRP A 173 -1.99 15.12 7.78
CA TRP A 173 -2.34 16.14 6.81
C TRP A 173 -3.86 16.28 6.63
N VAL A 174 -4.55 15.18 6.36
CA VAL A 174 -6.01 15.18 6.12
C VAL A 174 -6.75 15.67 7.36
N ALA A 175 -6.38 15.20 8.56
CA ALA A 175 -6.98 15.60 9.83
C ALA A 175 -6.83 17.10 10.08
N TRP A 176 -5.62 17.63 9.86
CA TRP A 176 -5.35 19.06 9.99
C TRP A 176 -6.12 19.89 8.96
N TRP A 177 -6.10 19.48 7.69
CA TRP A 177 -6.69 20.24 6.59
C TRP A 177 -8.22 20.31 6.70
N LEU A 178 -8.88 19.20 6.99
CA LEU A 178 -10.34 19.16 7.12
C LEU A 178 -10.82 19.88 8.39
N GLY A 179 -10.07 19.83 9.49
CA GLY A 179 -10.39 20.50 10.75
C GLY A 179 -10.29 22.04 10.74
N ARG A 180 -9.72 22.64 9.69
CA ARG A 180 -9.60 24.11 9.57
C ARG A 180 -10.92 24.86 9.42
N GLY A 181 -12.04 24.17 9.15
CA GLY A 181 -13.37 24.80 9.03
C GLY A 181 -14.23 24.79 10.29
N THR A 182 -14.00 23.83 11.18
CA THR A 182 -14.77 23.67 12.43
C THR A 182 -14.26 24.62 13.51
N ARG A 183 -12.94 24.81 13.63
CA ARG A 183 -12.33 25.74 14.62
C ARG A 183 -12.75 27.22 14.42
N SER A 184 -13.02 27.65 13.19
CA SER A 184 -13.49 29.01 12.92
C SER A 184 -14.96 29.26 13.27
N ALA A 185 -15.78 28.19 13.35
CA ALA A 185 -17.18 28.29 13.75
C ALA A 185 -17.33 28.30 15.28
N GLU A 186 -16.46 27.57 15.99
CA GLU A 186 -16.43 27.53 17.46
C GLU A 186 -15.97 28.87 18.06
N TYR A 187 -15.03 29.56 17.42
CA TYR A 187 -14.57 30.91 17.81
C TYR A 187 -15.60 32.02 17.54
N LYS A 188 -16.66 31.75 16.76
CA LYS A 188 -17.70 32.71 16.40
C LYS A 188 -18.96 32.63 17.29
N LYS A 189 -19.01 31.76 18.30
CA LYS A 189 -20.11 31.82 19.29
C LYS A 189 -19.93 33.10 20.13
N PRO A 190 -20.89 34.05 20.10
CA PRO A 190 -20.84 35.21 20.99
C PRO A 190 -20.96 34.72 22.44
N VAL A 191 -20.21 35.36 23.34
CA VAL A 191 -20.25 35.15 24.80
C VAL A 191 -21.55 35.73 25.42
N GLU A 192 -22.64 35.78 24.67
CA GLU A 192 -23.86 36.50 25.09
C GLU A 192 -24.88 35.64 25.85
N GLN A 193 -24.74 34.32 25.89
CA GLN A 193 -25.71 33.46 26.59
C GLN A 193 -25.43 33.21 28.07
N SER A 194 -24.41 33.84 28.68
CA SER A 194 -24.12 33.67 30.11
C SER A 194 -24.56 34.83 31.00
N PHE A 195 -25.17 35.89 30.45
CA PHE A 195 -25.54 37.09 31.23
C PHE A 195 -27.05 37.28 31.49
N GLU A 196 -27.94 36.51 30.86
CA GLU A 196 -29.40 36.65 31.06
C GLU A 196 -29.99 35.82 32.22
N MET A 197 -29.22 34.97 32.91
CA MET A 197 -29.73 34.18 34.06
C MET A 197 -29.40 34.78 35.45
N ALA A 198 -28.90 36.00 35.52
CA ALA A 198 -28.57 36.66 36.80
C ALA A 198 -29.55 37.79 37.18
N ALA A 199 -30.65 37.95 36.45
CA ALA A 199 -31.65 38.98 36.71
C ALA A 199 -33.07 38.40 36.68
N GLU A 200 -33.38 37.55 37.65
CA GLU A 200 -34.75 37.33 38.16
C GLU A 200 -34.69 36.86 39.61
#